data_AF-A0A699W7T4-F1
#
_entry.id   AF-A0A699W7T4-F1
#
_cell.length_a   1.000
_cell.length_b   1.000
_cell.length_c   1.000
_cell.angle_alpha   90.00
_cell.angle_beta   90.00
_cell.angle_gamma   90.00
#
_symmetry.space_group_name_H-M   'P 1'
#
loop_
_entity.id
_entity.type
_entity.pdbx_description
1 polymer ?
#
loop_
_entity_poly.entity_id
_entity_poly.type
_entity_poly.pdbx_seq_one_letter_code
_entity_poly.pdbx_strand_id
1 'polypeptide(L)'
;MESVFNISGCAIENQVKFATYTLLDAALTWWNSQIRTFGPEAYEMTWEVLKKKMTEKYCPQGELKKLEIELWNLKVKGNDVPTYTNRF
;
A
#
# COMPACT_ATOMS: atom_id res chain seq x y z
N MET A 1 8.43 -2.21 2.19
CA MET A 1 9.06 -1.12 2.97
C MET A 1 9.38 -1.55 4.39
N GLU A 2 8.47 -2.23 5.10
CA GLU A 2 8.67 -2.63 6.50
C GLU A 2 9.90 -3.53 6.71
N SER A 3 10.15 -4.47 5.81
CA SER A 3 11.37 -5.28 5.80
C SER A 3 12.64 -4.43 5.68
N VAL A 4 12.60 -3.38 4.84
CA VAL A 4 13.72 -2.45 4.66
C VAL A 4 13.96 -1.66 5.95
N PHE A 5 12.91 -1.18 6.62
CA PHE A 5 13.05 -0.51 7.91
C PHE A 5 13.65 -1.42 8.98
N ASN A 6 13.21 -2.68 9.03
CA ASN A 6 13.72 -3.65 10.00
C ASN A 6 15.19 -3.98 9.76
N ILE A 7 15.58 -4.23 8.50
CA ILE A 7 16.95 -4.58 8.14
C ILE A 7 17.90 -3.39 8.34
N SER A 8 17.46 -2.17 8.04
CA SER A 8 18.31 -0.97 8.16
C SER A 8 18.37 -0.40 9.57
N GLY A 9 17.53 -0.88 10.50
CA GLY A 9 17.39 -0.27 11.83
C GLY A 9 16.82 1.16 11.75
N CYS A 10 15.94 1.43 10.78
CA CYS A 10 15.38 2.77 10.57
C CYS A 10 14.61 3.24 11.80
N ALA A 11 15.06 4.35 12.38
CA ALA A 11 14.37 5.02 13.48
C ALA A 11 12.94 5.42 13.06
N ILE A 12 12.00 5.33 14.00
CA ILE A 12 10.55 5.49 13.75
C ILE A 12 10.25 6.86 13.13
N GLU A 13 10.89 7.91 13.66
CA GLU A 13 10.77 9.31 13.20
C GLU A 13 11.23 9.54 11.75
N ASN A 14 12.00 8.60 11.18
CA ASN A 14 12.50 8.69 9.81
C ASN A 14 11.74 7.81 8.82
N GLN A 15 10.87 6.91 9.30
CA GLN A 15 10.18 5.94 8.43
C GLN A 15 9.31 6.62 7.37
N VAL A 16 8.49 7.60 7.76
CA VAL A 16 7.62 8.33 6.83
C VAL A 16 8.44 9.10 5.80
N LYS A 17 9.51 9.77 6.23
CA LYS A 17 10.43 10.46 5.31
C LYS A 17 10.98 9.46 4.28
N PHE A 18 11.60 8.37 4.72
CA PHE A 18 12.19 7.39 3.80
C PHE A 18 11.18 6.72 2.87
N ALA A 19 10.02 6.31 3.37
CA ALA A 19 8.98 5.72 2.52
C ALA A 19 8.51 6.70 1.45
N THR A 20 8.31 7.97 1.81
CA THR A 20 7.74 8.96 0.89
C THR A 20 8.71 9.36 -0.22
N TYR A 21 10.03 9.29 0.03
CA TYR A 21 11.06 9.43 -1.01
C TYR A 21 11.04 8.33 -2.08
N THR A 22 10.43 7.17 -1.79
CA THR A 22 10.29 6.09 -2.79
C THR A 22 9.03 6.20 -3.65
N LEU A 23 8.14 7.17 -3.36
CA LEU A 23 6.92 7.35 -4.13
C LEU A 23 7.23 7.95 -5.49
N LEU A 24 6.50 7.46 -6.51
CA LEU A 24 6.62 7.89 -7.89
C LEU A 24 5.26 8.32 -8.45
N ASP A 25 5.28 9.08 -9.53
CA ASP A 25 4.12 9.46 -10.35
C ASP A 25 2.90 9.94 -9.54
N ALA A 26 1.77 9.23 -9.67
CA ALA A 26 0.51 9.57 -9.03
C ALA A 26 0.59 9.50 -7.49
N ALA A 27 1.42 8.61 -6.95
CA ALA A 27 1.61 8.48 -5.51
C ALA A 27 2.43 9.64 -4.94
N LEU A 28 3.48 10.08 -5.66
CA LEU A 28 4.24 11.26 -5.31
C LEU A 28 3.38 12.53 -5.40
N THR A 29 2.57 12.65 -6.46
CA THR A 29 1.63 13.77 -6.63
C THR A 29 0.63 13.84 -5.48
N TRP A 30 0.09 12.69 -5.07
CA TRP A 30 -0.80 12.60 -3.91
C TRP A 30 -0.10 12.99 -2.60
N TRP A 31 1.13 12.51 -2.35
CA TRP A 31 1.89 12.87 -1.15
C TRP A 31 2.19 14.37 -1.09
N ASN A 32 2.58 14.98 -2.21
CA ASN A 32 2.79 16.42 -2.31
C ASN A 32 1.51 17.21 -1.96
N SER A 33 0.33 16.69 -2.30
CA SER A 33 -0.93 17.29 -1.84
C SER A 33 -1.12 17.17 -0.33
N GLN A 34 -0.73 16.05 0.30
CA GLN A 34 -0.78 15.91 1.76
C GLN A 34 0.14 16.94 2.44
N ILE A 35 1.37 17.11 1.94
CA ILE A 35 2.31 18.12 2.44
C ILE A 35 1.72 19.54 2.32
N ARG A 36 1.04 19.85 1.22
CA ARG A 36 0.36 21.17 1.07
C ARG A 36 -0.77 21.37 2.07
N THR A 37 -1.47 20.30 2.45
CA THR A 37 -2.60 20.36 3.40
C THR A 37 -2.15 20.40 4.85
N PHE A 38 -1.16 19.59 5.21
CA PHE A 38 -0.75 19.38 6.60
C PHE A 38 0.56 20.07 6.96
N GLY A 39 1.26 20.69 6.01
CA GLY A 39 2.55 21.33 6.25
C GLY A 39 3.69 20.33 6.54
N PRO A 40 4.83 20.82 7.07
CA PRO A 40 5.93 19.98 7.55
C PRO A 40 5.51 18.90 8.55
N GLU A 41 4.43 19.13 9.29
CA GLU A 41 3.85 18.25 10.30
C GLU A 41 3.36 16.92 9.70
N ALA A 42 3.12 16.86 8.38
CA ALA A 42 2.85 15.58 7.73
C ALA A 42 3.99 14.57 7.90
N TYR A 43 5.24 14.99 8.09
CA TYR A 43 6.34 14.07 8.39
C TYR A 43 6.37 13.57 9.83
N GLU A 44 5.60 14.19 10.73
CA GLU A 44 5.48 13.76 12.13
C GLU A 44 4.45 12.63 12.30
N MET A 45 3.68 12.31 11.26
CA MET A 45 2.76 11.18 11.32
C MET A 45 3.52 9.86 11.48
N THR A 46 2.90 8.90 12.16
CA THR A 46 3.48 7.56 12.28
C THR A 46 3.37 6.80 10.96
N TRP A 47 4.23 5.81 10.77
CA TRP A 47 4.16 4.90 9.64
C TRP A 47 2.78 4.23 9.50
N GLU A 48 2.15 3.86 10.61
CA GLU A 48 0.80 3.28 10.63
C GLU A 48 -0.27 4.22 10.07
N VAL A 49 -0.19 5.51 10.41
CA VAL A 49 -1.12 6.53 9.88
C VAL A 49 -0.91 6.71 8.38
N LEU A 50 0.34 6.75 7.90
CA LEU A 50 0.62 6.84 6.48
C LEU A 50 0.10 5.61 5.71
N LYS A 51 0.33 4.39 6.22
CA LYS A 51 -0.20 3.16 5.63
C LYS A 51 -1.72 3.21 5.50
N LYS A 52 -2.41 3.59 6.58
CA LYS A 52 -3.87 3.70 6.57
C LYS A 52 -4.36 4.66 5.48
N LYS A 53 -3.78 5.86 5.38
CA LYS A 53 -4.13 6.84 4.34
C LYS A 53 -3.87 6.31 2.92
N MET A 54 -2.75 5.63 2.71
CA MET A 54 -2.41 5.02 1.42
C MET A 54 -3.40 3.91 1.05
N THR A 55 -3.75 3.04 2.00
CA THR A 55 -4.75 1.98 1.82
C THR A 55 -6.12 2.56 1.50
N GLU A 56 -6.57 3.60 2.21
CA GLU A 56 -7.84 4.26 1.92
C GLU A 56 -7.87 4.89 0.52
N LYS A 57 -6.75 5.45 0.07
CA LYS A 57 -6.65 6.09 -1.25
C LYS A 57 -6.56 5.10 -2.41
N TYR A 58 -5.77 4.03 -2.26
CA TYR A 58 -5.38 3.14 -3.37
C TYR A 58 -5.96 1.73 -3.27
N CYS A 59 -6.44 1.31 -2.10
CA CYS A 59 -7.09 0.01 -1.87
C CYS A 59 -8.53 0.22 -1.36
N PRO A 60 -9.41 0.87 -2.15
CA PRO A 60 -10.77 1.13 -1.72
C PRO A 60 -11.50 -0.18 -1.42
N GLN A 61 -12.21 -0.22 -0.29
CA GLN A 61 -12.90 -1.43 0.17
C GLN A 61 -13.90 -2.00 -0.85
N GLY A 62 -14.48 -1.16 -1.70
CA GLY A 62 -15.39 -1.60 -2.77
C GLY A 62 -14.69 -2.48 -3.80
N GLU A 63 -13.49 -2.10 -4.25
CA GLU A 63 -12.70 -2.90 -5.19
C GLU A 63 -12.18 -4.17 -4.53
N LEU A 64 -11.80 -4.11 -3.24
CA LEU A 64 -11.43 -5.31 -2.48
C LEU A 64 -12.58 -6.31 -2.41
N LYS A 65 -13.80 -5.86 -2.09
CA LYS A 65 -14.99 -6.72 -2.09
C LYS A 65 -15.30 -7.28 -3.46
N LYS A 66 -15.09 -6.50 -4.52
CA LYS A 66 -15.29 -6.96 -5.90
C LYS A 66 -14.29 -8.08 -6.24
N LEU A 67 -13.02 -7.90 -5.91
CA LEU A 67 -11.99 -8.93 -6.07
C LEU A 67 -12.30 -10.18 -5.24
N GLU A 68 -12.79 -10.01 -4.01
CA GLU A 68 -13.24 -11.11 -3.16
C GLU A 68 -14.37 -11.90 -3.85
N ILE A 69 -15.40 -11.22 -4.37
CA ILE A 69 -16.50 -11.86 -5.11
C ILE A 69 -16.01 -12.56 -6.38
N GLU A 70 -15.09 -11.93 -7.14
CA GLU A 70 -14.50 -12.53 -8.34
C GLU A 70 -13.74 -13.82 -7.98
N LEU A 71 -12.96 -13.80 -6.90
CA LEU A 71 -12.24 -14.96 -6.39
C LEU A 71 -13.20 -16.08 -5.92
N TRP A 72 -14.26 -15.73 -5.20
CA TRP A 72 -15.29 -16.69 -4.77
C TRP A 72 -15.99 -17.38 -5.95
N ASN A 73 -16.18 -16.67 -7.06
CA ASN A 73 -16.83 -17.21 -8.26
C ASN A 73 -15.84 -17.88 -9.24
N LEU A 74 -14.54 -17.86 -8.91
CA LEU A 74 -13.50 -18.44 -9.74
C LEU A 74 -13.65 -19.97 -9.74
N LYS A 75 -13.65 -20.58 -10.93
CA LYS A 75 -13.75 -22.03 -11.11
C LYS A 75 -12.59 -22.52 -11.97
N VAL A 76 -11.91 -23.57 -11.51
CA VAL A 76 -10.91 -24.29 -12.30
C VAL A 76 -11.61 -24.88 -13.53
N LYS A 77 -11.10 -24.59 -14.73
CA LYS A 77 -11.52 -25.25 -15.97
C LYS A 77 -10.46 -26.27 -16.37
N GLY A 78 -10.88 -27.50 -16.59
CA GLY A 78 -9.97 -28.60 -16.91
C GLY A 78 -9.20 -29.09 -15.67
N ASN A 79 -8.01 -29.65 -15.89
CA ASN A 79 -7.33 -30.51 -14.91
C ASN A 79 -6.08 -29.82 -14.33
N ASP A 80 -5.78 -28.60 -14.75
CA ASP A 80 -4.54 -27.90 -14.43
C ASP A 80 -4.65 -27.11 -13.12
N VAL A 81 -4.87 -27.86 -12.03
CA VAL A 81 -4.90 -27.35 -10.67
C VAL A 81 -3.60 -26.63 -10.28
N PRO A 82 -2.39 -27.13 -10.65
CA PRO A 82 -1.13 -26.46 -10.29
C PRO A 82 -1.00 -25.04 -10.85
N THR A 83 -1.35 -24.83 -12.12
CA THR A 83 -1.32 -23.49 -12.72
C THR A 83 -2.35 -22.56 -12.10
N TYR A 84 -3.52 -23.09 -11.72
CA TYR A 84 -4.55 -22.31 -11.03
C TYR A 84 -4.08 -21.83 -9.65
N THR A 85 -3.51 -22.73 -8.83
CA THR A 85 -3.02 -22.40 -7.48
C THR A 85 -1.81 -21.48 -7.47
N ASN A 86 -0.97 -21.49 -8.50
CA ASN A 86 0.15 -20.54 -8.58
C ASN A 86 -0.29 -19.12 -8.97
N ARG A 87 -1.45 -18.99 -9.63
CA ARG A 87 -1.94 -17.71 -10.15
C ARG A 87 -2.83 -16.95 -9.17
N PHE A 88 -3.58 -17.66 -8.33
CA PHE A 88 -4.58 -17.12 -7.40
C PHE A 88 -4.33 -17.68 -6.00
#